data_AF-A0A9E2B922-F1
#
_entry.id   AF-A0A9E2B922-F1
#
_cell.length_a   1.000
_cell.length_b   1.000
_cell.length_c   1.000
_cell.angle_alpha   90.00
_cell.angle_beta   90.00
_cell.angle_gamma   90.00
#
_symmetry.space_group_name_H-M   'P 1'
#
loop_
_entity.id
_entity.type
_entity.pdbx_description
1 polymer ?
#
loop_
_entity_poly.entity_id
_entity_poly.type
_entity_poly.pdbx_seq_one_letter_code
_entity_poly.pdbx_strand_id
1 'polypeptide(L)'
;ESIFVPMAKWSMLLTGNYRCIQREGMIAIRDAVHTDVAESARIYNWVADLCVNLGADRDDLVPFEKYANAAEGLLKPSSAARALDNGVQFIERVDLLVRNVARQKGLDDPAIDKIVDTVEFRLQQNRARKAS
;
A
#
# COMPACT_ATOMS: atom_id res chain seq x y z
N GLU A 1 5.68 -7.17 -19.84
CA GLU A 1 5.35 -7.19 -18.39
C GLU A 1 3.84 -7.10 -18.25
N SER A 2 3.24 -7.87 -17.34
CA SER A 2 1.80 -7.75 -17.05
C SER A 2 1.50 -6.35 -16.53
N ILE A 3 0.57 -5.65 -17.19
CA ILE A 3 0.04 -4.35 -16.73
C ILE A 3 -0.78 -4.51 -15.45
N PHE A 4 -1.18 -5.75 -15.11
CA PHE A 4 -2.02 -6.06 -13.97
C PHE A 4 -1.18 -6.55 -12.79
N VAL A 5 -1.24 -5.82 -11.68
CA VAL A 5 -0.77 -6.28 -10.38
C VAL A 5 -1.72 -7.38 -9.89
N PRO A 6 -1.25 -8.62 -9.67
CA PRO A 6 -2.10 -9.70 -9.16
C PRO A 6 -2.70 -9.35 -7.80
N MET A 7 -3.97 -9.72 -7.56
CA MET A 7 -4.66 -9.52 -6.28
C MET A 7 -3.87 -10.08 -5.10
N ALA A 8 -3.13 -11.17 -5.30
CA ALA A 8 -2.25 -11.77 -4.31
C ALA A 8 -1.15 -10.82 -3.76
N LYS A 9 -0.85 -9.72 -4.46
CA LYS A 9 0.14 -8.72 -4.02
C LYS A 9 -0.48 -7.54 -3.27
N TRP A 10 -1.81 -7.38 -3.27
CA TRP A 10 -2.45 -6.19 -2.74
C TRP A 10 -2.17 -5.99 -1.24
N SER A 11 -2.25 -7.05 -0.44
CA SER A 11 -1.98 -6.99 1.00
C SER A 11 -0.55 -6.52 1.30
N MET A 12 0.44 -7.02 0.56
CA MET A 12 1.84 -6.57 0.68
C MET A 12 1.99 -5.10 0.29
N LEU A 13 1.39 -4.69 -0.82
CA LEU A 13 1.51 -3.31 -1.31
C LEU A 13 0.95 -2.31 -0.32
N LEU A 14 -0.24 -2.55 0.23
CA LEU A 14 -0.86 -1.63 1.18
C LEU A 14 -0.17 -1.66 2.55
N THR A 15 0.26 -2.83 3.01
CA THR A 15 0.92 -2.97 4.33
C THR A 15 2.33 -2.37 4.36
N GLY A 16 3.06 -2.45 3.25
CA GLY A 16 4.44 -1.96 3.16
C GLY A 16 4.64 -0.84 2.15
N ASN A 17 4.45 -1.13 0.85
CA ASN A 17 4.87 -0.22 -0.23
C ASN A 17 4.20 1.16 -0.17
N TYR A 18 2.91 1.23 0.17
CA TYR A 18 2.21 2.51 0.30
C TYR A 18 2.33 3.10 1.71
N ARG A 19 2.37 2.27 2.78
CA ARG A 19 2.62 2.76 4.15
C ARG A 19 4.03 3.32 4.38
N CYS A 20 4.98 3.02 3.49
CA CYS A 20 6.29 3.67 3.55
C CYS A 20 6.26 5.14 3.10
N ILE A 21 5.16 5.60 2.47
CA ILE A 21 4.92 7.00 2.12
C ILE A 21 4.35 7.70 3.35
N GLN A 22 5.01 8.78 3.78
CA GLN A 22 4.54 9.63 4.87
C GLN A 22 4.15 11.00 4.31
N ARG A 23 3.42 11.80 5.09
CA ARG A 23 3.14 13.19 4.71
C ARG A 23 4.44 13.96 4.49
N GLU A 24 5.39 13.77 5.40
CA GLU A 24 6.75 14.30 5.31
C GLU A 24 7.77 13.16 5.08
N GLY A 25 8.41 13.15 3.91
CA GLY A 25 9.40 12.14 3.54
C GLY A 25 8.83 10.73 3.28
N MET A 26 9.68 9.72 3.50
CA MET A 26 9.40 8.30 3.31
C MET A 26 10.29 7.46 4.22
N ILE A 27 9.86 6.25 4.56
CA ILE A 27 10.60 5.29 5.39
C ILE A 27 10.93 4.02 4.62
N ALA A 28 11.77 3.14 5.16
CA ALA A 28 11.98 1.82 4.57
C ALA A 28 10.69 0.98 4.64
N ILE A 29 10.51 0.03 3.71
CA ILE A 29 9.38 -0.91 3.78
C ILE A 29 9.45 -1.74 5.06
N ARG A 30 10.66 -2.15 5.48
CA ARG A 30 10.88 -2.79 6.78
C ARG A 30 10.22 -2.00 7.91
N ASP A 31 10.54 -0.71 8.01
CA ASP A 31 10.09 0.13 9.11
C ASP A 31 8.56 0.34 9.05
N ALA A 32 8.00 0.48 7.85
CA ALA A 32 6.55 0.55 7.65
C ALA A 32 5.81 -0.71 8.14
N VAL A 33 6.42 -1.88 7.99
CA VAL A 33 5.84 -3.17 8.41
C VAL A 33 6.10 -3.45 9.90
N HIS A 34 7.29 -3.10 10.41
CA HIS A 34 7.77 -3.57 11.72
C HIS A 34 7.62 -2.56 12.87
N THR A 35 7.37 -1.28 12.60
CA THR A 35 7.17 -0.28 13.68
C THR A 35 5.92 -0.58 14.52
N ASP A 36 4.86 -1.06 13.86
CA ASP A 36 3.65 -1.57 14.50
C ASP A 36 3.21 -2.84 13.76
N VAL A 37 3.74 -3.97 14.22
CA VAL A 37 3.47 -5.28 13.60
C VAL A 37 2.00 -5.67 13.74
N ALA A 38 1.33 -5.26 14.83
CA ALA A 38 -0.07 -5.59 15.05
C ALA A 38 -0.97 -4.86 14.04
N GLU A 39 -0.75 -3.56 13.83
CA GLU A 39 -1.47 -2.82 12.80
C GLU A 39 -1.13 -3.32 11.39
N SER A 40 0.13 -3.69 11.15
CA SER A 40 0.54 -4.31 9.87
C SER A 40 -0.20 -5.61 9.61
N ALA A 41 -0.31 -6.49 10.61
CA ALA A 41 -1.04 -7.74 10.49
C ALA A 41 -2.54 -7.50 10.22
N ARG A 42 -3.14 -6.53 10.92
CA ARG A 42 -4.55 -6.14 10.75
C ARG A 42 -4.83 -5.66 9.33
N ILE A 43 -4.03 -4.72 8.82
CA ILE A 43 -4.14 -4.21 7.45
C ILE A 43 -3.94 -5.33 6.43
N TYR A 44 -2.90 -6.14 6.60
CA TYR A 44 -2.57 -7.22 5.68
C TYR A 44 -3.72 -8.22 5.54
N ASN A 45 -4.26 -8.68 6.68
CA ASN A 45 -5.34 -9.64 6.71
C ASN A 45 -6.65 -9.05 6.19
N TRP A 46 -6.97 -7.79 6.52
CA TRP A 46 -8.16 -7.13 5.98
C TRP A 46 -8.13 -7.06 4.44
N VAL A 47 -6.98 -6.71 3.85
CA VAL A 47 -6.83 -6.69 2.39
C VAL A 47 -6.84 -8.11 1.81
N ALA A 48 -6.30 -9.10 2.52
CA ALA A 48 -6.34 -10.49 2.10
C ALA A 48 -7.79 -11.01 2.07
N ASP A 49 -8.60 -10.68 3.09
CA ASP A 49 -10.00 -11.04 3.16
C ASP A 49 -10.83 -10.34 2.07
N LEU A 50 -10.48 -9.10 1.71
CA LEU A 50 -11.04 -8.45 0.52
C LEU A 50 -10.72 -9.24 -0.76
N CYS A 51 -9.47 -9.68 -0.95
CA CYS A 51 -9.10 -10.51 -2.10
C CYS A 51 -9.91 -11.81 -2.15
N VAL A 52 -10.11 -12.49 -1.01
CA VAL A 52 -10.96 -13.69 -0.91
C VAL A 52 -12.42 -13.38 -1.28
N ASN A 53 -12.97 -12.25 -0.80
CA ASN A 53 -14.31 -11.78 -1.19
C ASN A 53 -14.45 -11.46 -2.68
N LEU A 54 -13.34 -11.26 -3.39
CA LEU A 54 -13.29 -11.06 -4.85
C LEU A 54 -13.05 -12.37 -5.62
N GLY A 55 -12.97 -13.51 -4.92
CA GLY A 55 -12.82 -14.83 -5.50
C GLY A 55 -11.38 -15.36 -5.54
N ALA A 56 -10.44 -14.74 -4.83
CA ALA A 56 -9.12 -15.34 -4.63
C ALA A 56 -9.23 -16.58 -3.72
N ASP A 57 -8.47 -17.62 -4.04
CA ASP A 57 -8.26 -18.71 -3.09
C ASP A 57 -7.37 -18.21 -1.94
N ARG A 58 -7.72 -18.54 -0.70
CA ARG A 58 -6.93 -18.15 0.48
C ARG A 58 -5.55 -18.80 0.43
N ASP A 59 -5.44 -20.00 -0.12
CA ASP A 59 -4.19 -20.75 -0.19
C ASP A 59 -3.21 -20.16 -1.23
N ASP A 60 -3.71 -19.38 -2.18
CA ASP A 60 -2.90 -18.60 -3.14
C ASP A 60 -2.35 -17.30 -2.52
N LEU A 61 -2.86 -16.88 -1.36
CA LEU A 61 -2.39 -15.69 -0.66
C LEU A 61 -1.20 -16.02 0.23
N VAL A 62 -0.20 -15.14 0.23
CA VAL A 62 0.95 -15.26 1.12
C VAL A 62 0.49 -14.97 2.56
N PRO A 63 0.79 -15.83 3.56
CA PRO A 63 0.52 -15.51 4.95
C PRO A 63 1.30 -14.28 5.42
N PHE A 64 0.71 -13.50 6.33
CA PHE A 64 1.34 -12.27 6.83
C PHE A 64 2.72 -12.55 7.41
N GLU A 65 2.90 -13.64 8.15
CA GLU A 65 4.17 -14.00 8.80
C GLU A 65 5.28 -14.21 7.78
N LYS A 66 4.97 -14.84 6.63
CA LYS A 66 5.94 -14.99 5.54
C LYS A 66 6.33 -13.64 4.95
N TYR A 67 5.35 -12.75 4.79
CA TYR A 67 5.62 -11.39 4.32
C TYR A 67 6.41 -10.56 5.35
N ALA A 68 6.05 -10.60 6.63
CA ALA A 68 6.72 -9.88 7.71
C ALA A 68 8.19 -10.27 7.82
N ASN A 69 8.48 -11.58 7.76
CA ASN A 69 9.86 -12.09 7.73
C ASN A 69 10.62 -11.61 6.49
N ALA A 70 10.00 -11.66 5.31
CA ALA A 70 10.61 -11.12 4.09
C ALA A 70 10.85 -9.60 4.16
N ALA A 71 9.99 -8.86 4.86
CA ALA A 71 10.08 -7.42 5.01
C ALA A 71 11.28 -6.97 5.84
N GLU A 72 11.88 -7.83 6.67
CA GLU A 72 13.12 -7.54 7.41
C GLU A 72 14.27 -7.10 6.48
N GLY A 73 14.33 -7.70 5.27
CA GLY A 73 15.32 -7.38 4.25
C GLY A 73 14.99 -6.16 3.38
N LEU A 74 13.81 -5.55 3.52
CA LEU A 74 13.35 -4.46 2.66
C LEU A 74 13.76 -3.09 3.20
N LEU A 75 15.07 -2.83 3.17
CA LEU A 75 15.72 -1.64 3.77
C LEU A 75 15.54 -0.34 2.97
N LYS A 76 14.89 -0.39 1.80
CA LYS A 76 14.67 0.78 0.94
C LYS A 76 13.19 1.17 0.93
N PRO A 77 12.87 2.46 0.80
CA PRO A 77 11.51 2.88 0.48
C PRO A 77 11.08 2.30 -0.88
N SER A 78 9.76 2.14 -1.06
CA SER A 78 9.20 1.60 -2.29
C SER A 78 9.52 2.48 -3.50
N SER A 79 9.42 1.92 -4.71
CA SER A 79 9.55 2.69 -5.95
C SER A 79 8.56 3.85 -6.01
N ALA A 80 7.30 3.63 -5.61
CA ALA A 80 6.27 4.65 -5.52
C ALA A 80 6.66 5.79 -4.56
N ALA A 81 7.16 5.45 -3.37
CA ALA A 81 7.59 6.45 -2.40
C ALA A 81 8.75 7.31 -2.93
N ARG A 82 9.77 6.66 -3.50
CA ARG A 82 10.91 7.37 -4.12
C ARG A 82 10.48 8.25 -5.29
N ALA A 83 9.54 7.79 -6.11
CA ALA A 83 9.01 8.59 -7.21
C ALA A 83 8.28 9.85 -6.72
N LEU A 84 7.44 9.71 -5.68
CA LEU A 84 6.76 10.85 -5.06
C LEU A 84 7.74 11.83 -4.42
N ASP A 85 8.79 11.33 -3.76
CA ASP A 85 9.82 12.18 -3.16
C ASP A 85 10.61 12.96 -4.21
N ASN A 86 10.84 12.35 -5.37
CA ASN A 86 11.46 12.99 -6.54
C ASN A 86 10.51 13.91 -7.35
N GLY A 87 9.31 14.20 -6.84
CA GLY A 87 8.41 15.18 -7.46
C GLY A 87 7.53 14.65 -8.59
N VAL A 88 7.44 13.33 -8.78
CA VAL A 88 6.56 12.74 -9.81
C VAL A 88 5.08 13.04 -9.52
N GLN A 89 4.33 13.44 -10.54
CA GLN A 89 2.93 13.89 -10.42
C GLN A 89 1.89 12.75 -10.54
N PHE A 90 2.32 11.58 -10.99
CA PHE A 90 1.48 10.40 -11.23
C PHE A 90 2.26 9.11 -10.90
N ILE A 91 1.62 8.23 -10.15
CA ILE A 91 2.12 6.88 -9.88
C ILE A 91 0.97 5.89 -10.08
N GLU A 92 1.27 4.60 -10.12
CA GLU A 92 0.25 3.57 -9.99
C GLU A 92 -0.42 3.64 -8.60
N ARG A 93 -1.75 3.53 -8.57
CA ARG A 93 -2.56 3.73 -7.37
C ARG A 93 -3.37 2.48 -6.99
N VAL A 94 -2.67 1.38 -6.68
CA VAL A 94 -3.31 0.15 -6.17
C VAL A 94 -3.99 0.40 -4.83
N ASP A 95 -3.44 1.30 -4.00
CA ASP A 95 -4.11 1.79 -2.78
C ASP A 95 -5.52 2.34 -3.06
N LEU A 96 -5.64 3.20 -4.08
CA LEU A 96 -6.92 3.78 -4.47
C LEU A 96 -7.86 2.75 -5.10
N LEU A 97 -7.32 1.83 -5.91
CA LEU A 97 -8.07 0.72 -6.48
C LEU A 97 -8.69 -0.16 -5.38
N VAL A 98 -7.88 -0.59 -4.41
CA VAL A 98 -8.31 -1.43 -3.28
C VAL A 98 -9.42 -0.73 -2.49
N ARG A 99 -9.24 0.55 -2.13
CA ARG A 99 -10.26 1.34 -1.43
C ARG A 99 -11.58 1.38 -2.20
N ASN A 100 -11.51 1.68 -3.51
CA ASN A 100 -12.73 1.82 -4.32
C ASN A 100 -13.45 0.48 -4.50
N VAL A 101 -12.71 -0.62 -4.67
CA VAL A 101 -13.28 -1.97 -4.76
C VAL A 101 -13.91 -2.38 -3.43
N ALA A 102 -13.25 -2.11 -2.30
CA ALA A 102 -13.82 -2.37 -0.97
C ALA A 102 -15.14 -1.63 -0.77
N ARG A 103 -15.19 -0.34 -1.11
CA ARG A 103 -16.41 0.47 -1.00
C ARG A 103 -17.54 -0.02 -1.89
N GLN A 104 -17.24 -0.53 -3.09
CA GLN A 104 -18.25 -1.19 -3.95
C GLN A 104 -18.84 -2.46 -3.33
N LYS A 105 -18.14 -3.08 -2.37
CA LYS A 105 -18.59 -4.23 -1.58
C LYS A 105 -19.21 -3.82 -0.23
N GLY A 106 -19.38 -2.52 0.02
CA GLY A 106 -19.89 -2.01 1.29
C GLY A 106 -18.90 -2.13 2.46
N LEU A 107 -17.61 -2.30 2.15
CA LEU A 107 -16.54 -2.40 3.14
C LEU A 107 -15.77 -1.09 3.22
N ASP A 108 -15.29 -0.77 4.41
CA ASP A 108 -14.45 0.40 4.66
C ASP A 108 -13.39 0.11 5.74
N ASP A 109 -12.28 0.83 5.69
CA ASP A 109 -11.20 0.70 6.66
C ASP A 109 -10.42 2.01 6.84
N PRO A 110 -10.38 2.58 8.05
CA PRO A 110 -9.73 3.86 8.30
C PRO A 110 -8.24 3.91 7.96
N ALA A 111 -7.52 2.79 8.05
CA ALA A 111 -6.10 2.79 7.70
C ALA A 111 -5.88 2.82 6.19
N ILE A 112 -6.75 2.13 5.42
CA ILE A 112 -6.71 2.16 3.96
C ILE A 112 -7.03 3.57 3.47
N ASP A 113 -8.03 4.22 4.06
CA ASP A 113 -8.34 5.63 3.79
C ASP A 113 -7.16 6.54 4.09
N LYS A 114 -6.53 6.39 5.26
CA LYS A 114 -5.34 7.17 5.64
C LYS A 114 -4.18 6.97 4.66
N ILE A 115 -3.95 5.75 4.17
CA ILE A 115 -2.93 5.48 3.15
C ILE A 115 -3.25 6.26 1.88
N VAL A 116 -4.48 6.13 1.36
CA VAL A 116 -4.91 6.78 0.12
C VAL A 116 -4.83 8.30 0.22
N ASP A 117 -5.25 8.86 1.35
CA ASP A 117 -5.21 10.31 1.60
C ASP A 117 -3.77 10.83 1.69
N THR A 118 -2.86 10.06 2.29
CA THR A 118 -1.44 10.43 2.36
C THR A 118 -0.81 10.45 0.98
N VAL A 119 -1.10 9.46 0.14
CA VAL A 119 -0.60 9.41 -1.24
C VAL A 119 -1.19 10.55 -2.08
N GLU A 120 -2.48 10.83 -1.95
CA GLU A 120 -3.12 11.92 -2.67
C GLU A 120 -2.55 13.29 -2.27
N PHE A 121 -2.34 13.51 -0.97
CA PHE A 121 -1.68 14.72 -0.46
C PHE A 121 -0.31 14.94 -1.11
N ARG A 122 0.54 13.91 -1.17
CA ARG A 122 1.88 13.99 -1.81
C ARG A 122 1.78 14.30 -3.29
N LEU A 123 0.84 13.68 -4.01
CA LEU A 123 0.62 13.95 -5.43
C LEU A 123 0.16 15.38 -5.67
N GLN A 124 -0.74 15.91 -4.84
CA GLN A 124 -1.20 17.30 -4.92
C GLN A 124 -0.05 18.28 -4.71
N GLN A 125 0.82 18.04 -3.72
CA GLN A 125 2.02 18.87 -3.52
C GLN A 125 2.95 18.86 -4.74
N ASN A 126 3.18 17.68 -5.33
CA ASN A 126 4.02 17.56 -6.54
C ASN A 126 3.41 18.31 -7.73
N ARG A 127 2.08 18.24 -7.90
CA ARG A 127 1.37 18.99 -8.95
C ARG A 127 1.46 20.49 -8.75
N ALA A 128 1.25 20.97 -7.52
CA ALA A 128 1.34 22.39 -7.17
C ALA A 128 2.74 22.96 -7.43
N ARG A 129 3.79 22.26 -6.99
CA ARG A 129 5.19 22.66 -7.23
C ARG A 129 5.55 22.75 -8.71
N LYS A 130 5.01 21.87 -9.54
CA LYS A 130 5.28 21.87 -10.98
C LYS A 130 4.55 23.00 -11.73
N ALA A 131 3.43 23.46 -11.17
CA ALA A 131 2.63 24.56 -11.71
C ALA A 131 3.11 25.95 -11.25
N SER A 132 4.03 25.99 -10.28
CA SER A 132 4.70 27.21 -9.79
C SER A 132 6.00 27.45 -10.57
#